data_AF-A0A1S8C8C7-F1
#
_entry.id   AF-A0A1S8C8C7-F1
#
_cell.length_a   1.000
_cell.length_b   1.000
_cell.length_c   1.000
_cell.angle_alpha   90.00
_cell.angle_beta   90.00
_cell.angle_gamma   90.00
#
_symmetry.space_group_name_H-M   'P 1'
#
loop_
_entity.id
_entity.type
_entity.pdbx_description
1 polymer ?
#
loop_
_entity_poly.entity_id
_entity_poly.type
_entity_poly.pdbx_seq_one_letter_code
_entity_poly.pdbx_strand_id
1 'polypeptide(L)'
;MADSPVDLATVWDQIRERLSGSLSPQQKAMLELTRPLGLVEDTAVLAAPNEFTQTVLESRMRMQLAEALSAEFGRSIRVAVQLEDMPAEPEPAAPARRADEPATAAGPRRPGTR
;
A
#
# COMPACT_ATOMS: atom_id res chain seq x y z
N MET A 1 -5.05 24.63 -1.44
CA MET A 1 -5.77 23.84 -0.42
C MET A 1 -4.97 22.57 -0.23
N ALA A 2 -4.55 22.32 1.00
CA ALA A 2 -3.55 21.32 1.29
C ALA A 2 -4.20 19.93 1.28
N ASP A 3 -3.86 19.11 0.29
CA ASP A 3 -4.03 17.66 0.38
C ASP A 3 -3.01 17.18 1.43
N SER A 4 -3.31 17.39 2.71
CA SER A 4 -2.40 17.11 3.82
C SER A 4 -2.74 15.78 4.49
N PRO A 5 -1.74 15.02 4.97
CA PRO A 5 -1.95 13.75 5.68
C PRO A 5 -2.88 13.88 6.91
N VAL A 6 -3.02 15.10 7.45
CA VAL A 6 -3.93 15.44 8.54
C VAL A 6 -5.41 15.24 8.15
N ASP A 7 -5.79 15.51 6.90
CA ASP A 7 -7.15 15.29 6.41
C ASP A 7 -7.48 13.80 6.27
N LEU A 8 -6.54 12.99 5.75
CA LEU A 8 -6.75 11.55 5.65
C LEU A 8 -6.88 10.89 7.03
N ALA A 9 -6.04 11.26 8.00
CA ALA A 9 -6.13 10.70 9.34
C ALA A 9 -7.50 11.00 9.99
N THR A 10 -8.03 12.21 9.77
CA THR A 10 -9.34 12.63 10.26
C THR A 10 -10.48 11.87 9.56
N VAL A 11 -10.43 11.78 8.23
CA VAL A 11 -11.42 11.04 7.42
C VAL A 11 -11.40 9.56 7.77
N TRP A 12 -10.21 8.98 7.99
CA TRP A 12 -10.05 7.59 8.39
C TRP A 12 -10.75 7.28 9.72
N ASP A 13 -10.60 8.17 10.71
CA ASP A 13 -11.26 8.00 12.01
C ASP A 13 -12.79 7.99 11.86
N GLN A 14 -13.35 8.92 11.09
CA GLN A 14 -14.79 8.94 10.79
C GLN A 14 -15.27 7.68 10.05
N ILE A 15 -14.52 7.22 9.05
CA ILE A 15 -14.84 5.98 8.31
C ILE A 15 -14.79 4.79 9.27
N ARG A 16 -13.78 4.73 10.13
CA ARG A 16 -13.60 3.67 11.12
C ARG A 16 -14.75 3.64 12.12
N GLU A 17 -15.16 4.77 12.67
CA GLU A 17 -16.32 4.86 13.56
C GLU A 17 -17.60 4.44 12.84
N ARG A 18 -17.82 4.92 11.62
CA ARG A 18 -19.00 4.60 10.81
C ARG A 18 -19.09 3.11 10.46
N LEU A 19 -17.96 2.49 10.10
CA LEU A 19 -17.90 1.08 9.77
C LEU A 19 -17.88 0.18 11.02
N SER A 20 -17.46 0.69 12.18
CA SER A 20 -17.38 -0.13 13.41
C SER A 20 -18.71 -0.75 13.83
N GLY A 21 -19.84 -0.13 13.45
CA GLY A 21 -21.19 -0.64 13.72
C GLY A 21 -21.70 -1.69 12.72
N SER A 22 -21.09 -1.79 11.54
CA SER A 22 -21.52 -2.69 10.45
C SER A 22 -20.53 -3.83 10.17
N LEU A 23 -19.33 -3.77 10.74
CA LEU A 23 -18.27 -4.76 10.55
C LEU A 23 -18.34 -5.91 11.57
N SER A 24 -17.81 -7.07 11.16
CA SER A 24 -17.60 -8.21 12.05
C SER A 24 -16.50 -7.90 13.10
N PRO A 25 -16.49 -8.57 14.27
CA PRO A 25 -15.49 -8.35 15.32
C PRO A 25 -14.04 -8.46 14.80
N GLN A 26 -13.78 -9.41 13.91
CA GLN A 26 -12.48 -9.60 13.28
C GLN A 26 -12.10 -8.43 12.35
N GLN A 27 -13.04 -7.96 11.53
CA GLN A 27 -12.79 -6.82 10.63
C GLN A 27 -12.56 -5.54 11.43
N LYS A 28 -13.33 -5.35 12.52
CA LYS A 28 -13.11 -4.26 13.46
C LYS A 28 -11.69 -4.30 14.02
N ALA A 29 -11.26 -5.44 14.57
CA ALA A 29 -9.90 -5.59 15.09
C ALA A 29 -8.83 -5.29 14.03
N MET A 30 -9.00 -5.73 12.78
CA MET A 30 -8.06 -5.39 11.69
C MET A 30 -8.03 -3.89 11.41
N LEU A 31 -9.18 -3.23 11.40
CA LEU A 31 -9.30 -1.78 11.17
C LEU A 31 -8.65 -0.98 12.33
N GLU A 32 -8.73 -1.47 13.56
CA GLU A 32 -8.06 -0.86 14.73
C GLU A 32 -6.53 -0.99 14.70
N LEU A 33 -6.03 -2.08 14.13
CA LEU A 33 -4.61 -2.34 13.96
C LEU A 33 -3.99 -1.58 12.78
N THR A 34 -4.82 -1.08 11.87
CA THR A 34 -4.38 -0.41 10.63
C THR A 34 -4.18 1.07 10.86
N ARG A 35 -3.07 1.62 10.35
CA ARG A 35 -2.74 3.05 10.46
C ARG A 35 -2.76 3.73 9.09
N PRO A 36 -3.48 4.86 8.90
CA PRO A 36 -3.40 5.63 7.66
C PRO A 36 -2.05 6.36 7.60
N LEU A 37 -1.27 6.12 6.55
CA LEU A 37 0.01 6.78 6.33
C LEU A 37 -0.14 8.11 5.58
N GLY A 38 -1.00 8.14 4.56
CA GLY A 38 -1.19 9.31 3.72
C GLY A 38 -1.93 8.99 2.43
N LEU A 39 -2.31 10.04 1.69
CA LEU A 39 -2.92 9.95 0.37
C LEU A 39 -1.87 10.32 -0.68
N VAL A 40 -1.66 9.48 -1.68
CA VAL A 40 -0.71 9.70 -2.78
C VAL A 40 -1.45 9.53 -4.11
N GLU A 41 -1.56 10.61 -4.89
CA GLU A 41 -2.13 10.57 -6.26
C GLU A 41 -3.46 9.76 -6.34
N ASP A 42 -4.40 10.02 -5.42
CA ASP A 42 -5.69 9.32 -5.27
C ASP A 42 -5.62 7.89 -4.72
N THR A 43 -4.52 7.51 -4.08
CA THR A 43 -4.33 6.23 -3.41
C THR A 43 -4.09 6.43 -1.93
N ALA A 44 -5.02 5.97 -1.09
CA ALA A 44 -4.88 5.93 0.36
C ALA A 44 -3.95 4.80 0.74
N VAL A 45 -2.83 5.17 1.36
CA VAL A 45 -1.80 4.24 1.82
C VAL A 45 -2.06 3.92 3.29
N LEU A 46 -2.24 2.63 3.57
CA LEU A 46 -2.51 2.10 4.91
C LEU A 46 -1.38 1.18 5.34
N ALA A 47 -0.97 1.26 6.60
CA ALA A 47 0.01 0.37 7.21
C ALA A 47 -0.69 -0.74 7.99
N ALA A 48 -0.34 -1.99 7.69
CA ALA A 48 -0.80 -3.19 8.38
C ALA A 48 0.35 -3.81 9.19
N PRO A 49 0.12 -4.29 10.43
CA PRO A 49 1.19 -4.81 11.26
C PRO A 49 1.70 -6.21 10.85
N ASN A 50 0.99 -6.90 9.94
CA ASN A 50 1.35 -8.22 9.44
C ASN A 50 0.64 -8.55 8.11
N GLU A 51 1.11 -9.59 7.42
CA GLU A 51 0.62 -10.01 6.09
C GLU A 51 -0.83 -10.47 6.12
N PHE A 52 -1.26 -11.02 7.25
CA PHE A 52 -2.64 -11.46 7.43
C PHE A 52 -3.60 -10.25 7.45
N THR A 53 -3.28 -9.22 8.22
CA THR A 53 -4.05 -7.97 8.26
C THR A 53 -4.06 -7.32 6.88
N GLN A 54 -2.92 -7.27 6.19
CA GLN A 54 -2.84 -6.78 4.81
C GLN A 54 -3.77 -7.55 3.88
N THR A 55 -3.69 -8.89 3.88
CA THR A 55 -4.50 -9.75 2.99
C THR A 55 -5.99 -9.56 3.24
N VAL A 56 -6.41 -9.48 4.50
CA VAL A 56 -7.82 -9.24 4.85
C VAL A 56 -8.28 -7.86 4.39
N LEU A 57 -7.45 -6.83 4.59
CA LEU A 57 -7.74 -5.49 4.13
C LEU A 57 -7.84 -5.43 2.60
N GLU A 58 -6.90 -6.01 1.86
CA GLU A 58 -6.88 -5.98 0.39
C GLU A 58 -7.96 -6.82 -0.25
N SER A 59 -8.29 -7.98 0.32
CA SER A 59 -9.26 -8.91 -0.25
C SER A 59 -10.70 -8.55 0.14
N ARG A 60 -10.94 -8.25 1.42
CA ARG A 60 -12.29 -8.11 1.97
C ARG A 60 -12.69 -6.65 2.18
N MET A 61 -11.77 -5.83 2.68
CA MET A 61 -12.09 -4.47 3.11
C MET A 61 -11.77 -3.41 2.05
N ARG A 62 -10.99 -3.75 1.02
CA ARG A 62 -10.52 -2.83 -0.03
C ARG A 62 -11.67 -2.11 -0.71
N MET A 63 -12.71 -2.85 -1.09
CA MET A 63 -13.88 -2.28 -1.77
C MET A 63 -14.64 -1.34 -0.83
N GLN A 64 -14.93 -1.77 0.41
CA GLN A 64 -15.64 -0.94 1.40
C GLN A 64 -14.87 0.33 1.76
N LEU A 65 -13.56 0.21 1.96
CA LEU A 65 -12.69 1.34 2.28
C LEU A 65 -12.57 2.29 1.07
N ALA A 66 -12.39 1.77 -0.14
CA ALA A 66 -12.33 2.58 -1.35
C ALA A 66 -13.65 3.33 -1.59
N GLU A 67 -14.80 2.69 -1.40
CA GLU A 67 -16.11 3.36 -1.53
C GLU A 67 -16.32 4.43 -0.45
N ALA A 68 -16.01 4.12 0.80
CA ALA A 68 -16.11 5.09 1.89
C ALA A 68 -15.19 6.30 1.67
N LEU A 69 -13.92 6.06 1.34
CA LEU A 69 -12.97 7.13 1.02
C LEU A 69 -13.42 7.92 -0.21
N SER A 70 -13.91 7.25 -1.25
CA SER A 70 -14.37 7.96 -2.46
C SER A 70 -15.58 8.84 -2.20
N ALA A 71 -16.49 8.41 -1.31
CA ALA A 71 -17.63 9.20 -0.90
C ALA A 71 -17.22 10.44 -0.09
N GLU A 72 -16.26 10.30 0.83
CA GLU A 72 -15.78 11.42 1.67
C GLU A 72 -14.92 12.42 0.88
N PHE A 73 -14.02 11.94 0.01
CA PHE A 73 -13.15 12.78 -0.80
C PHE A 73 -13.82 13.29 -2.09
N GLY A 74 -15.00 12.78 -2.45
CA GLY A 74 -15.73 13.18 -3.66
C GLY A 74 -15.06 12.78 -4.98
N ARG A 75 -14.09 11.86 -4.94
CA ARG A 75 -13.31 11.39 -6.10
C ARG A 75 -12.93 9.92 -5.91
N SER A 76 -12.59 9.22 -6.99
CA SER A 76 -12.26 7.80 -6.92
C SER A 76 -10.94 7.57 -6.17
N ILE A 77 -11.01 7.12 -4.91
CA ILE A 77 -9.85 6.79 -4.07
C ILE A 77 -9.58 5.29 -4.13
N ARG A 78 -8.31 4.93 -4.37
CA ARG A 78 -7.79 3.56 -4.30
C ARG A 78 -7.20 3.29 -2.93
N VAL A 79 -7.21 2.03 -2.51
CA VAL A 79 -6.59 1.62 -1.26
C VAL A 79 -5.37 0.75 -1.57
N ALA A 80 -4.22 1.17 -1.06
CA ALA A 80 -2.99 0.39 -1.06
C ALA A 80 -2.61 0.10 0.38
N VAL A 81 -2.33 -1.17 0.68
CA VAL A 81 -1.93 -1.60 2.01
C VAL A 81 -0.46 -2.00 1.96
N GLN A 82 0.32 -1.48 2.90
CA GLN A 82 1.73 -1.79 3.07
C GLN A 82 1.92 -2.49 4.40
N LEU A 83 2.86 -3.44 4.43
CA LEU A 83 3.33 -4.03 5.66
C LEU A 83 4.15 -2.99 6.42
N GLU A 84 3.78 -2.77 7.67
CA GLU A 84 4.65 -2.08 8.61
C GLU A 84 5.72 -3.08 9.01
N ASP A 85 6.85 -3.08 8.28
CA ASP A 85 8.08 -3.74 8.69
C ASP A 85 8.51 -3.11 10.02
N MET A 86 8.04 -3.69 11.13
CA MET A 86 8.74 -3.52 12.40
C MET A 86 10.18 -3.93 12.12
N PRO A 87 11.19 -3.11 12.45
CA PRO A 87 12.56 -3.35 12.00
C PRO A 87 13.04 -4.70 12.54
N ALA A 88 12.89 -5.74 11.73
CA ALA A 88 13.79 -6.86 11.73
C ALA A 88 15.12 -6.30 11.22
N GLU A 89 16.20 -6.70 11.89
CA GLU A 89 17.58 -6.47 11.49
C GLU A 89 17.75 -6.48 9.95
N PRO A 90 18.65 -5.67 9.38
CA PRO A 90 18.65 -5.36 7.95
C PRO A 90 18.80 -6.62 7.09
N GLU A 91 17.71 -7.09 6.50
CA GLU A 91 17.79 -7.97 5.33
C GLU A 91 17.98 -7.11 4.08
N PRO A 92 19.01 -7.39 3.27
CA PRO A 92 19.35 -6.55 2.13
C PRO A 92 18.25 -6.62 1.07
N ALA A 93 17.83 -5.44 0.64
CA ALA A 93 16.89 -5.17 -0.45
C ALA A 93 17.00 -6.18 -1.61
N ALA A 94 15.90 -6.87 -1.90
CA ALA A 94 15.73 -7.52 -3.19
C ALA A 94 15.73 -6.43 -4.28
N PRO A 95 16.64 -6.48 -5.27
CA PRO A 95 16.75 -5.42 -6.25
C PRO A 95 15.53 -5.42 -7.17
N ALA A 96 15.02 -4.21 -7.38
CA ALA A 96 14.01 -3.86 -8.36
C ALA A 96 14.28 -4.48 -9.73
N ARG A 97 13.20 -5.00 -10.33
CA ARG A 97 12.90 -5.01 -11.77
C ARG A 97 14.11 -5.02 -12.71
N ARG A 98 14.52 -6.22 -13.14
CA ARG A 98 15.24 -6.38 -14.41
C ARG A 98 14.22 -6.22 -15.55
N ALA A 99 14.05 -4.98 -16.01
CA ALA A 99 13.51 -4.70 -17.34
C ALA A 99 14.50 -3.76 -18.02
N ASP A 100 15.50 -4.34 -18.68
CA ASP A 100 16.16 -3.72 -19.82
C ASP A 100 16.71 -4.84 -20.71
N GLU A 101 15.89 -5.29 -21.66
CA GLU A 101 16.37 -5.59 -23.01
C GLU A 101 15.89 -4.39 -23.85
N PRO A 102 16.70 -3.78 -24.74
CA PRO A 102 17.19 -4.51 -25.91
C PRO A 102 18.53 -4.04 -26.53
N ALA A 103 18.95 -4.78 -27.55
CA ALA A 103 19.64 -4.31 -28.75
C ALA A 103 21.17 -4.03 -28.73
N THR A 104 21.83 -4.89 -29.52
CA THR A 104 22.69 -4.53 -30.65
C THR A 104 24.20 -4.33 -30.46
N ALA A 105 24.90 -4.95 -31.42
CA ALA A 105 26.17 -4.57 -32.00
C ALA A 105 27.41 -4.55 -31.09
N ALA A 106 28.25 -5.58 -31.28
CA ALA A 106 29.49 -5.45 -32.06
C ALA A 106 30.54 -6.42 -31.52
N GLY A 107 30.93 -7.41 -32.34
CA GLY A 107 32.21 -8.09 -32.15
C GLY A 107 33.37 -7.14 -32.51
N PRO A 108 34.53 -7.67 -32.90
CA PRO A 108 35.25 -8.85 -32.44
C PRO A 108 36.59 -8.42 -31.80
N ARG A 109 37.39 -9.34 -31.22
CA ARG A 109 38.85 -9.42 -31.45
C ARG A 109 39.54 -10.52 -30.60
N ARG A 110 40.16 -11.45 -31.34
CA ARG A 110 41.33 -12.28 -30.99
C ARG A 110 42.41 -11.45 -30.25
N PRO A 111 43.37 -12.02 -29.47
CA PRO A 111 44.23 -13.14 -29.91
C PRO A 111 44.82 -14.08 -28.82
N GLY A 112 45.43 -15.17 -29.30
CA GLY A 112 46.77 -15.55 -28.82
C GLY A 112 46.90 -16.78 -27.91
N THR A 113 47.51 -17.82 -28.50
CA THR A 113 48.65 -18.59 -27.96
C THR A 113 48.50 -19.39 -26.65
N ARG A 114 48.47 -20.72 -26.75
CA ARG A 114 49.66 -21.58 -26.68
C ARG A 114 49.34 -23.01 -27.12
#